data_AF-A0A732XEF4-F1
#
_entry.id   AF-A0A732XEF4-F1
#
_cell.length_a   1.000
_cell.length_b   1.000
_cell.length_c   1.000
_cell.angle_alpha   90.00
_cell.angle_beta   90.00
_cell.angle_gamma   90.00
#
_symmetry.space_group_name_H-M   'P 1'
#
loop_
_entity.id
_entity.type
_entity.pdbx_description
1 polymer ?
#
loop_
_entity_poly.entity_id
_entity_poly.type
_entity_poly.pdbx_seq_one_letter_code
_entity_poly.pdbx_strand_id
1 'polypeptide(L)' 'MFMPPVFPAHWHVSQPVLIADTFSSLVWKVSLPDGTPAIVKGLKPI' A
#
# COMPACT_ATOMS: atom_id res chain seq x y z
N MET A 1 14.47 -8.42 4.76
CA MET A 1 13.02 -8.59 4.96
C MET A 1 12.36 -7.24 4.78
N PHE A 2 11.38 -7.12 3.88
CA PHE A 2 10.62 -5.87 3.69
C PHE A 2 9.62 -5.75 4.85
N MET A 3 9.71 -4.70 5.66
CA MET A 3 8.67 -4.44 6.66
C MET A 3 7.39 -4.05 5.93
N PRO A 4 6.24 -4.66 6.25
CA PRO A 4 4.98 -4.28 5.62
C PRO A 4 4.69 -2.79 5.89
N PRO A 5 4.12 -2.06 4.92
CA PRO A 5 3.82 -0.64 5.11
C PRO A 5 2.78 -0.46 6.22
N VAL A 6 2.95 0.59 7.02
CA VAL A 6 1.95 1.01 8.01
C VAL A 6 1.13 2.13 7.39
N PHE A 7 -0.16 1.89 7.18
CA PHE A 7 -1.10 2.88 6.67
C PHE A 7 -1.89 3.55 7.80
N PRO A 8 -2.43 4.77 7.59
CA PRO A 8 -3.29 5.41 8.56
C PRO A 8 -4.50 4.53 8.93
N ALA A 9 -4.78 4.39 10.22
CA ALA A 9 -5.83 3.49 10.71
C ALA A 9 -7.22 3.80 10.13
N HIS A 10 -7.52 5.10 9.93
CA HIS A 10 -8.80 5.55 9.38
C HIS A 10 -9.04 5.16 7.91
N TRP A 11 -8.04 4.59 7.22
CA TRP A 11 -8.21 4.05 5.86
C TRP A 11 -8.83 2.66 5.87
N HIS A 12 -8.75 1.92 6.98
CA HIS A 12 -9.27 0.56 7.12
C HIS A 12 -8.85 -0.40 5.98
N VAL A 13 -7.63 -0.24 5.48
CA VAL A 13 -7.05 -1.11 4.45
C VAL A 13 -6.23 -2.24 5.07
N SER A 14 -6.20 -3.39 4.41
CA SER A 14 -5.48 -4.58 4.86
C SER A 14 -4.75 -5.29 3.71
N GLN A 15 -4.02 -6.36 4.04
CA GLN A 15 -3.37 -7.24 3.06
C GLN A 15 -2.51 -6.52 2.01
N PRO A 16 -1.56 -5.64 2.40
CA PRO A 16 -0.69 -4.98 1.43
C PRO A 16 0.15 -6.00 0.67
N VAL A 17 0.04 -5.98 -0.65
CA VAL A 17 0.93 -6.69 -1.58
C VAL A 17 1.63 -5.63 -2.44
N LEU A 18 2.96 -5.56 -2.35
CA LEU A 18 3.75 -4.70 -3.21
C LEU A 18 3.64 -5.19 -4.65
N ILE A 19 3.16 -4.32 -5.56
CA ILE A 19 2.96 -4.65 -6.97
C ILE A 19 3.90 -3.87 -7.90
N ALA A 20 4.48 -2.76 -7.43
CA ALA A 20 5.53 -2.06 -8.15
C ALA A 20 6.44 -1.30 -7.18
N ASP A 21 7.74 -1.37 -7.46
CA ASP A 21 8.77 -0.51 -6.89
C ASP A 21 9.42 0.27 -8.04
N THR A 22 9.15 1.57 -8.10
CA THR A 22 9.68 2.45 -9.14
C THR A 22 10.69 3.42 -8.55
N PHE A 23 11.40 4.19 -9.39
CA PHE A 23 12.38 5.16 -8.90
C PHE A 23 11.77 6.20 -7.95
N SER A 24 10.48 6.51 -8.07
CA SER A 24 9.81 7.58 -7.33
C SER A 24 8.72 7.09 -6.39
N SER A 25 8.33 5.82 -6.42
CA SER A 25 7.19 5.35 -5.64
C SER A 25 7.24 3.86 -5.31
N LEU A 26 6.52 3.50 -4.27
CA LEU A 26 6.11 2.14 -3.98
C LEU A 26 4.59 2.05 -4.18
N VAL A 27 4.12 0.99 -4.83
CA VAL A 27 2.71 0.78 -5.14
C VAL A 27 2.25 -0.54 -4.54
N TRP A 28 1.18 -0.50 -3.77
CA TRP A 28 0.59 -1.67 -3.14
C TRP A 28 -0.84 -1.88 -3.59
N LYS A 29 -1.21 -3.14 -3.80
CA LYS A 29 -2.61 -3.58 -3.76
C LYS A 29 -2.99 -3.85 -2.31
N VAL A 30 -4.13 -3.35 -1.88
CA VAL A 30 -4.70 -3.55 -0.53
C VAL A 30 -6.15 -4.02 -0.64
N SER A 31 -6.70 -4.53 0.45
CA SER A 31 -8.12 -4.92 0.58
C SER A 31 -8.86 -3.91 1.45
N LEU A 32 -10.00 -3.41 0.97
CA LEU A 32 -10.96 -2.62 1.73
C LEU A 32 -11.79 -3.50 2.69
N PRO A 33 -12.56 -2.93 3.64
CA PRO A 33 -13.35 -3.71 4.60
C PRO A 33 -14.39 -4.65 3.97
N ASP A 34 -14.91 -4.29 2.80
CA ASP A 34 -15.86 -5.09 2.02
C ASP A 34 -15.16 -6.16 1.14
N GLY A 35 -13.83 -6.25 1.20
CA GLY A 35 -13.01 -7.14 0.38
C GLY A 35 -12.69 -6.59 -1.02
N THR A 36 -13.19 -5.41 -1.37
CA THR A 36 -12.88 -4.77 -2.66
C THR A 36 -11.39 -4.39 -2.71
N PRO A 37 -10.66 -4.68 -3.81
CA PRO A 37 -9.27 -4.26 -3.94
C PRO A 37 -9.15 -2.75 -4.14
N ALA A 38 -8.14 -2.15 -3.53
CA ALA A 38 -7.74 -0.75 -3.74
C ALA A 38 -6.22 -0.63 -3.97
N ILE A 39 -5.78 0.53 -4.46
CA ILE A 39 -4.37 0.83 -4.72
C ILE A 39 -3.90 1.94 -3.80
N VAL A 40 -2.77 1.70 -3.12
CA VAL A 40 -2.04 2.74 -2.39
C VAL A 40 -0.74 3.01 -3.13
N LYS A 41 -0.44 4.29 -3.36
CA LYS A 41 0.83 4.76 -3.93
C LYS A 41 1.53 5.65 -2.91
N GLY A 42 2.68 5.20 -2.42
CA GLY A 42 3.56 5.97 -1.55
C GLY A 42 4.68 6.60 -2.35
N LEU A 43 4.86 7.90 -2.24
CA LEU A 43 5.97 8.61 -2.87
C LEU A 43 7.25 8.41 -2.06
N LYS A 44 8.37 8.16 -2.74
CA LYS A 44 9.69 8.16 -2.10
C LYS A 44 10.10 9.61 -1.79
N PRO A 45 10.84 9.85 -0.71
CA PRO A 45 11.41 11.17 -0.44
C PRO A 45 12.23 11.69 -1.63
N ILE A 46 12.19 13.00 -1.85
CA ILE A 46 13.09 13.71 -2.77
C ILE A 46 14.37 14.12 -2.06
#